data_AF-A0A0B3BFQ6-F1
#
_entry.id   AF-A0A0B3BFQ6-F1
#
_cell.length_a   1.000
_cell.length_b   1.000
_cell.length_c   1.000
_cell.angle_alpha   90.00
_cell.angle_beta   90.00
_cell.angle_gamma   90.00
#
_symmetry.space_group_name_H-M   'P 1'
#
loop_
_entity.id
_entity.type
_entity.pdbx_description
1 polymer ?
#
loop_
_entity_poly.entity_id
_entity_poly.type
_entity_poly.pdbx_seq_one_letter_code
_entity_poly.pdbx_strand_id
1 'polypeptide(L)'
;MKKIIGLFIIFTLLIPFPIQVFANDAGFEGGIANEQEYKEVVFITGQPIIFSGVLKINQSVRGDTTTTTYRYDLAADSGDKLTRSLTFVTQETKKPEYNQVISQTTLKTYTENIKIGGNTYTLDRNNGYIYSGSEVKSINPGVTYYAGNYSGVKLYRVNGNKGTVKVTIDDKTVGFIHKYGSADTHQINYLIESTMGSNGEVKKWVGEAHVTVSFTDKSSIEYEENDPQYISFRGGYLLRRNSGDMMDYSYNLPKLDDNGDEIGRNIGSGSLKLDGVPFEDRLVVPQVKDINGTWGKEDIKKLMSMEVFPNDSEYFGPKFPILRSDFTVAVSKAIGLKPYEPPKTTLYSARNKNVIEISPFIDISTTDPNYGYIKAASDTGLISGTAPNQFSPSKSLTRAQAAVIFIRALGLENLAPLGNFNTGFLDDYAIPLWAKRSIYVAREIGLLSGDEYGRFNPDSYVTREEAASMISRMINFMMNDLTFDYVMRILNYHN
;
A
#
# COMPACT_ATOMS: atom_id res chain seq x y z
N MET A 1 -1.49 -17.59 -47.50
CA MET A 1 -1.33 -18.35 -46.24
C MET A 1 -0.45 -17.54 -45.30
N LYS A 2 -0.99 -17.15 -44.15
CA LYS A 2 -0.30 -16.43 -43.07
C LYS A 2 0.75 -17.35 -42.45
N LYS A 3 1.97 -16.85 -42.19
CA LYS A 3 2.83 -17.36 -41.12
C LYS A 3 3.25 -16.18 -40.25
N ILE A 4 2.73 -16.24 -39.02
CA ILE A 4 2.96 -15.37 -37.89
C ILE A 4 4.37 -15.64 -37.38
N ILE A 5 5.21 -14.62 -37.30
CA ILE A 5 6.48 -14.68 -36.57
C ILE A 5 6.28 -13.84 -35.32
N GLY A 6 6.12 -14.53 -34.20
CA GLY A 6 6.00 -13.94 -32.87
C GLY A 6 7.30 -13.26 -32.47
N LEU A 7 7.19 -12.02 -32.01
CA LEU A 7 8.31 -11.25 -31.49
C LEU A 7 8.52 -11.64 -30.02
N PHE A 8 9.68 -12.24 -29.75
CA PHE A 8 10.14 -12.62 -28.42
C PHE A 8 10.35 -11.38 -27.55
N ILE A 9 9.74 -11.39 -26.37
CA ILE A 9 9.95 -10.41 -25.29
C ILE A 9 11.33 -10.67 -24.68
N ILE A 10 12.23 -9.70 -24.79
CA ILE A 10 13.54 -9.73 -24.14
C ILE A 10 13.38 -9.17 -22.73
N PHE A 11 13.65 -10.03 -21.74
CA PHE A 11 13.72 -9.73 -20.31
C PHE A 11 14.99 -8.90 -20.05
N THR A 12 14.83 -7.63 -19.66
CA THR A 12 15.94 -6.80 -19.16
C THR A 12 15.87 -6.68 -17.65
N LEU A 13 17.01 -6.96 -17.01
CA LEU A 13 17.32 -6.75 -15.59
C LEU A 13 16.78 -5.39 -15.09
N LEU A 14 15.71 -5.45 -14.32
CA LEU A 14 15.18 -4.36 -13.51
C LEU A 14 15.11 -4.91 -12.08
N ILE A 15 15.65 -4.16 -11.14
CA ILE A 15 15.42 -4.40 -9.70
C ILE A 15 13.89 -4.52 -9.55
N PRO A 16 13.36 -5.67 -9.14
CA PRO A 16 11.94 -5.84 -9.07
C PRO A 16 11.51 -5.22 -7.77
N PHE A 17 11.15 -3.93 -7.77
CA PHE A 17 9.95 -3.62 -7.01
C PHE A 17 8.91 -4.59 -7.56
N PRO A 18 8.41 -5.56 -6.78
CA PRO A 18 7.22 -6.24 -7.26
C PRO A 18 6.25 -5.12 -7.59
N ILE A 19 5.65 -5.17 -8.78
CA ILE A 19 4.32 -4.59 -8.95
C ILE A 19 3.44 -5.46 -8.04
N GLN A 20 3.56 -5.21 -6.75
CA GLN A 20 2.56 -5.50 -5.78
C GLN A 20 1.46 -4.52 -6.19
N VAL A 21 0.57 -4.96 -7.08
CA VAL A 21 -0.70 -4.28 -7.39
C VAL A 21 -1.50 -4.33 -6.09
N PHE A 22 -1.28 -3.34 -5.23
CA PHE A 22 -1.99 -3.15 -3.97
C PHE A 22 -2.57 -1.73 -4.00
N ALA A 23 -3.45 -1.51 -4.98
CA ALA A 23 -4.50 -0.49 -5.02
C ALA A 23 -5.18 -0.62 -6.39
N ASN A 24 -6.51 -0.61 -6.44
CA ASN A 24 -7.21 -0.30 -7.68
C ASN A 24 -6.88 1.14 -8.02
N ASP A 25 -6.03 1.35 -9.02
CA ASP A 25 -5.68 2.69 -9.50
C ASP A 25 -6.90 3.28 -10.22
N ALA A 26 -7.71 4.06 -9.51
CA ALA A 26 -8.86 4.77 -10.07
C ALA A 26 -8.47 6.11 -10.75
N GLY A 27 -7.16 6.39 -10.87
CA GLY A 27 -6.63 7.64 -11.39
C GLY A 27 -6.79 8.84 -10.45
N PHE A 28 -6.54 10.04 -10.96
CA PHE A 28 -6.46 11.28 -10.18
C PHE A 28 -7.75 12.11 -10.16
N GLU A 29 -8.87 11.48 -10.51
CA GLU A 29 -10.13 12.17 -10.80
C GLU A 29 -11.14 12.10 -9.64
N GLY A 30 -10.77 11.44 -8.54
CA GLY A 30 -11.64 11.26 -7.37
C GLY A 30 -12.74 10.23 -7.58
N GLY A 31 -12.50 9.23 -8.43
CA GLY A 31 -13.40 8.10 -8.65
C GLY A 31 -12.99 6.85 -7.87
N ILE A 32 -13.84 5.83 -7.91
CA ILE A 32 -13.58 4.49 -7.38
C ILE A 32 -13.67 3.45 -8.50
N ALA A 33 -12.93 2.35 -8.39
CA ALA A 33 -12.88 1.33 -9.43
C ALA A 33 -12.80 -0.10 -8.87
N ASN A 34 -13.35 -1.05 -9.62
CA ASN A 34 -12.97 -2.45 -9.47
C ASN A 34 -12.61 -3.04 -10.84
N GLU A 35 -12.47 -4.36 -10.92
CA GLU A 35 -12.07 -5.05 -12.13
C GLU A 35 -13.07 -4.92 -13.30
N GLN A 36 -14.30 -4.47 -13.02
CA GLN A 36 -15.40 -4.42 -13.99
C GLN A 36 -15.89 -3.01 -14.28
N GLU A 37 -15.89 -2.12 -13.27
CA GLU A 37 -16.57 -0.83 -13.33
C GLU A 37 -15.77 0.26 -12.63
N TYR A 38 -15.92 1.48 -13.14
CA TYR A 38 -15.48 2.72 -12.52
C TYR A 38 -16.70 3.59 -12.20
N LYS A 39 -16.66 4.32 -11.08
CA LYS A 39 -17.68 5.32 -10.70
C LYS A 39 -17.04 6.64 -10.27
N GLU A 40 -17.64 7.74 -10.68
CA GLU A 40 -17.30 9.08 -10.17
C GLU A 40 -18.53 9.97 -10.04
N VAL A 41 -18.42 11.02 -9.22
CA VAL A 41 -19.46 12.05 -9.09
C VAL A 41 -18.96 13.36 -9.70
N VAL A 42 -19.76 13.92 -10.60
CA VAL A 42 -19.47 15.17 -11.29
C VAL A 42 -20.45 16.26 -10.81
N PHE A 43 -19.93 17.45 -10.49
CA PHE A 43 -20.69 18.53 -9.86
C PHE A 43 -20.86 19.79 -10.73
N ILE A 44 -20.43 19.74 -12.00
CA ILE A 44 -20.29 20.92 -12.88
C ILE A 44 -21.61 21.59 -13.31
N THR A 45 -22.76 21.01 -12.96
CA THR A 45 -24.09 21.50 -13.32
C THR A 45 -24.88 22.11 -12.17
N GLY A 46 -24.31 22.14 -10.95
CA GLY A 46 -25.04 22.53 -9.73
C GLY A 46 -25.83 21.38 -9.09
N GLN A 47 -25.79 20.19 -9.69
CA GLN A 47 -26.29 18.95 -9.10
C GLN A 47 -25.22 17.86 -9.20
N PRO A 48 -25.08 16.98 -8.19
CA PRO A 48 -24.21 15.82 -8.29
C PRO A 48 -24.78 14.83 -9.32
N ILE A 49 -23.94 14.37 -10.24
CA ILE A 49 -24.30 13.35 -11.23
C ILE A 49 -23.30 12.21 -11.12
N ILE A 50 -23.81 11.02 -10.86
CA ILE A 50 -23.00 9.81 -10.78
C ILE A 50 -22.83 9.27 -12.20
N PHE A 51 -21.57 9.13 -12.62
CA PHE A 51 -21.19 8.46 -13.87
C PHE A 51 -20.58 7.11 -13.54
N SER A 52 -20.92 6.09 -14.33
CA SER A 52 -20.29 4.79 -14.25
C SER A 52 -19.95 4.21 -15.62
N GLY A 53 -18.98 3.29 -15.67
CA GLY A 53 -18.57 2.67 -16.92
C GLY A 53 -17.18 2.06 -16.84
N VAL A 54 -16.43 2.14 -17.93
CA VAL A 54 -15.16 1.42 -18.08
C VAL A 54 -13.97 2.37 -17.94
N LEU A 55 -13.03 1.98 -17.08
CA LEU A 55 -11.69 2.57 -16.99
C LEU A 55 -10.67 1.65 -17.65
N LYS A 56 -9.84 2.19 -18.55
CA LYS A 56 -8.69 1.50 -19.14
C LYS A 56 -7.40 2.24 -18.80
N ILE A 57 -6.42 1.51 -18.29
CA ILE A 57 -5.14 2.06 -17.83
C ILE A 57 -4.01 1.45 -18.65
N ASN A 58 -3.21 2.31 -19.27
CA ASN A 58 -1.98 1.91 -19.95
C ASN A 58 -0.79 2.59 -19.28
N GLN A 59 0.14 1.80 -18.75
CA GLN A 59 1.33 2.31 -18.08
C GLN A 59 2.61 1.92 -18.82
N SER A 60 3.59 2.81 -18.80
CA SER A 60 4.95 2.56 -19.29
C SER A 60 5.96 3.18 -18.33
N VAL A 61 7.08 2.49 -18.14
CA VAL A 61 8.17 2.94 -17.25
C VAL A 61 9.45 3.06 -18.06
N ARG A 62 10.17 4.16 -17.90
CA ARG A 62 11.49 4.40 -18.51
C ARG A 62 12.40 5.10 -17.50
N GLY A 63 13.37 4.36 -16.96
CA GLY A 63 14.19 4.87 -15.87
C GLY A 63 13.33 5.16 -14.64
N ASP A 64 13.53 6.32 -14.03
CA ASP A 64 12.72 6.79 -12.89
C ASP A 64 11.46 7.58 -13.32
N THR A 65 11.05 7.45 -14.60
CA THR A 65 9.85 8.10 -15.13
C THR A 65 8.78 7.06 -15.45
N THR A 66 7.58 7.23 -14.86
CA THR A 66 6.37 6.47 -15.19
C THR A 66 5.42 7.35 -15.98
N THR A 67 4.92 6.86 -17.11
CA THR A 67 3.86 7.51 -17.88
C THR A 67 2.62 6.63 -17.85
N THR A 68 1.52 7.13 -17.28
CA THR A 68 0.25 6.41 -17.17
C THR A 68 -0.83 7.14 -17.97
N THR A 69 -1.55 6.42 -18.82
CA THR A 69 -2.70 6.92 -19.57
C THR A 69 -3.99 6.27 -19.09
N TYR A 70 -4.91 7.08 -18.60
CA TYR A 70 -6.26 6.67 -18.20
C TYR A 70 -7.25 7.02 -19.30
N ARG A 71 -8.15 6.09 -19.63
CA ARG A 71 -9.25 6.32 -20.56
C ARG A 71 -10.56 5.91 -19.91
N TYR A 72 -11.50 6.82 -19.90
CA TYR A 72 -12.82 6.67 -19.31
C TYR A 72 -13.88 6.76 -20.40
N ASP A 73 -14.83 5.84 -20.35
CA ASP A 73 -16.04 5.83 -21.16
C ASP A 73 -17.21 5.52 -20.22
N LEU A 74 -17.90 6.57 -19.79
CA LEU A 74 -18.88 6.54 -18.71
C LEU A 74 -20.23 7.09 -19.15
N ALA A 75 -21.28 6.61 -18.50
CA ALA A 75 -22.64 7.10 -18.64
C ALA A 75 -23.30 7.26 -17.27
N ALA A 76 -24.29 8.15 -17.18
CA ALA A 76 -25.20 8.22 -16.04
C ALA A 76 -26.52 7.52 -16.39
N ASP A 77 -27.31 7.18 -15.37
CA ASP A 77 -28.65 6.56 -15.55
C ASP A 77 -29.60 7.43 -16.38
N SER A 78 -29.39 8.74 -16.40
CA SER A 78 -30.11 9.71 -17.24
C SER A 78 -29.81 9.58 -18.74
N GLY A 79 -28.77 8.83 -19.12
CA GLY A 79 -28.23 8.76 -20.49
C GLY A 79 -27.17 9.83 -20.80
N ASP A 80 -26.83 10.67 -19.83
CA ASP A 80 -25.70 11.61 -19.91
C ASP A 80 -24.39 10.83 -20.09
N LYS A 81 -23.39 11.44 -20.75
CA LYS A 81 -22.14 10.75 -21.13
C LYS A 81 -20.90 11.52 -20.74
N LEU A 82 -19.85 10.81 -20.33
CA LEU A 82 -18.52 11.34 -20.09
C LEU A 82 -17.48 10.48 -20.82
N THR A 83 -16.66 11.13 -21.63
CA THR A 83 -15.49 10.50 -22.26
C THR A 83 -14.24 11.30 -21.92
N ARG A 84 -13.18 10.61 -21.48
CA ARG A 84 -11.98 11.26 -20.96
C ARG A 84 -10.75 10.45 -21.29
N SER A 85 -9.66 11.11 -21.70
CA SER A 85 -8.34 10.49 -21.82
C SER A 85 -7.30 11.42 -21.22
N LEU A 86 -6.57 10.94 -20.20
CA LEU A 86 -5.58 11.70 -19.45
C LEU A 86 -4.27 10.94 -19.45
N THR A 87 -3.16 11.63 -19.69
CA THR A 87 -1.82 11.05 -19.58
C THR A 87 -1.06 11.81 -18.53
N PHE A 88 -0.66 11.13 -17.46
CA PHE A 88 0.18 11.65 -16.40
C PHE A 88 1.61 11.16 -16.57
N VAL A 89 2.55 12.00 -16.13
CA VAL A 89 3.97 11.66 -16.00
C VAL A 89 4.35 11.83 -14.55
N THR A 90 4.82 10.74 -13.94
CA THR A 90 5.37 10.70 -12.60
C THR A 90 6.88 10.52 -12.68
N GLN A 91 7.62 11.49 -12.15
CA GLN A 91 9.07 11.42 -12.03
C GLN A 91 9.43 11.10 -10.58
N GLU A 92 10.19 10.03 -10.37
CA GLU A 92 10.67 9.64 -9.05
C GLU A 92 12.12 10.11 -8.84
N THR A 93 12.41 10.53 -7.61
CA THR A 93 13.76 10.89 -7.15
C THR A 93 14.04 10.13 -5.87
N LYS A 94 15.02 9.22 -5.93
CA LYS A 94 15.43 8.43 -4.77
C LYS A 94 16.28 9.27 -3.81
N LYS A 95 16.03 9.11 -2.52
CA LYS A 95 16.76 9.72 -1.41
C LYS A 95 17.21 8.63 -0.44
N PRO A 96 18.23 7.81 -0.80
CA PRO A 96 18.66 6.67 0.00
C PRO A 96 19.08 7.06 1.43
N GLU A 97 19.64 8.26 1.61
CA GLU A 97 20.05 8.78 2.91
C GLU A 97 18.90 8.96 3.90
N TYR A 98 17.65 9.04 3.41
CA TYR A 98 16.43 9.17 4.21
C TYR A 98 15.50 7.96 4.08
N ASN A 99 15.90 6.90 3.36
CA ASN A 99 15.00 5.81 2.96
C ASN A 99 13.70 6.31 2.32
N GLN A 100 13.82 7.33 1.46
CA GLN A 100 12.67 7.98 0.85
C GLN A 100 12.73 7.98 -0.68
N VAL A 101 11.56 8.06 -1.29
CA VAL A 101 11.39 8.38 -2.71
C VAL A 101 10.42 9.55 -2.80
N ILE A 102 10.81 10.58 -3.54
CA ILE A 102 9.94 11.72 -3.84
C ILE A 102 9.41 11.54 -5.26
N SER A 103 8.10 11.54 -5.41
CA SER A 103 7.42 11.38 -6.70
C SER A 103 6.73 12.68 -7.06
N GLN A 104 7.00 13.21 -8.26
CA GLN A 104 6.32 14.40 -8.79
C GLN A 104 5.48 14.00 -9.98
N THR A 105 4.17 14.24 -9.92
CA THR A 105 3.22 13.88 -10.96
C THR A 105 2.71 15.13 -11.66
N THR A 106 2.70 15.12 -12.98
CA THR A 106 2.16 16.20 -13.81
C THR A 106 1.29 15.65 -14.92
N LEU A 107 0.29 16.42 -15.33
CA LEU A 107 -0.55 16.08 -16.48
C LEU A 107 0.16 16.49 -17.78
N LYS A 108 0.39 15.51 -18.65
CA LYS A 108 1.05 15.68 -19.95
C LYS A 108 0.06 15.97 -21.07
N THR A 109 -1.04 15.22 -21.13
CA THR A 109 -2.08 15.40 -22.16
C THR A 109 -3.45 15.15 -21.56
N TYR A 110 -4.45 15.87 -22.03
CA TYR A 110 -5.83 15.68 -21.61
C TYR A 110 -6.79 15.86 -22.77
N THR A 111 -7.89 15.10 -22.71
CA THR A 111 -9.11 15.30 -23.49
C THR A 111 -10.26 14.91 -22.58
N GLU A 112 -11.33 15.70 -22.58
CA GLU A 112 -12.54 15.39 -21.83
C GLU A 112 -13.74 16.06 -22.50
N ASN A 113 -14.80 15.28 -22.67
CA ASN A 113 -16.08 15.72 -23.19
C ASN A 113 -17.20 15.13 -22.33
N ILE A 114 -18.01 16.00 -21.75
CA ILE A 114 -19.14 15.65 -20.91
C ILE A 114 -20.41 16.19 -21.56
N LYS A 115 -21.44 15.36 -21.69
CA LYS A 115 -22.76 15.73 -22.19
C LYS A 115 -23.77 15.50 -21.09
N ILE A 116 -24.35 16.58 -20.58
CA ILE A 116 -25.35 16.57 -19.51
C ILE A 116 -26.54 17.42 -19.90
N GLY A 117 -27.75 16.85 -19.89
CA GLY A 117 -28.99 17.62 -20.09
C GLY A 117 -29.00 18.41 -21.41
N GLY A 118 -28.40 17.87 -22.47
CA GLY A 118 -28.27 18.52 -23.78
C GLY A 118 -27.11 19.52 -23.90
N ASN A 119 -26.48 19.93 -22.79
CA ASN A 119 -25.29 20.77 -22.80
C ASN A 119 -24.02 19.92 -22.97
N THR A 120 -23.04 20.46 -23.70
CA THR A 120 -21.71 19.85 -23.86
C THR A 120 -20.66 20.70 -23.15
N TYR A 121 -19.89 20.07 -22.26
CA TYR A 121 -18.77 20.63 -21.54
C TYR A 121 -17.50 20.01 -22.11
N THR A 122 -16.58 20.83 -22.61
CA THR A 122 -15.31 20.35 -23.19
C THR A 122 -14.16 21.14 -22.58
N LEU A 123 -13.10 20.46 -22.15
CA LEU A 123 -11.90 21.15 -21.67
C LEU A 123 -11.31 22.02 -22.78
N ASP A 124 -10.88 23.23 -22.43
CA ASP A 124 -10.16 24.10 -23.36
C ASP A 124 -8.89 23.40 -23.89
N ARG A 125 -8.63 23.44 -25.20
CA ARG A 125 -7.55 22.65 -25.82
C ARG A 125 -6.14 23.09 -25.43
N ASN A 126 -5.97 24.35 -25.05
CA ASN A 126 -4.65 24.92 -24.81
C ASN A 126 -4.34 24.92 -23.32
N ASN A 127 -5.26 25.43 -22.48
CA ASN A 127 -5.06 25.59 -21.04
C ASN A 127 -6.27 25.08 -20.23
N GLY A 128 -7.00 24.09 -20.74
CA GLY A 128 -8.20 23.56 -20.12
C GLY A 128 -7.95 22.68 -18.92
N TYR A 129 -6.74 22.14 -18.74
CA TYR A 129 -6.43 21.37 -17.55
C TYR A 129 -4.96 21.47 -17.17
N ILE A 130 -4.72 21.95 -15.96
CA ILE A 130 -3.44 21.89 -15.27
C ILE A 130 -3.62 20.97 -14.07
N TYR A 131 -2.68 20.06 -13.87
CA TYR A 131 -2.63 19.21 -12.69
C TYR A 131 -1.18 18.91 -12.34
N SER A 132 -0.85 19.05 -11.06
CA SER A 132 0.45 18.67 -10.53
C SER A 132 0.36 18.34 -9.06
N GLY A 133 1.23 17.45 -8.62
CA GLY A 133 1.41 17.21 -7.19
C GLY A 133 2.70 16.48 -6.91
N SER A 134 2.95 16.28 -5.63
CA SER A 134 4.12 15.60 -5.12
C SER A 134 3.74 14.68 -3.98
N GLU A 135 4.43 13.55 -3.91
CA GLU A 135 4.29 12.56 -2.86
C GLU A 135 5.68 12.22 -2.29
N VAL A 136 5.73 11.98 -0.99
CA VAL A 136 6.87 11.35 -0.32
C VAL A 136 6.49 9.94 0.07
N LYS A 137 7.31 8.97 -0.34
CA LYS A 137 7.23 7.57 0.07
C LYS A 137 8.36 7.28 1.04
N SER A 138 8.04 6.87 2.27
CA SER A 138 9.00 6.31 3.23
C SER A 138 9.04 4.80 3.07
N ILE A 139 10.17 4.29 2.59
CA ILE A 139 10.35 2.87 2.29
C ILE A 139 11.00 2.19 3.50
N ASN A 140 10.21 1.48 4.29
CA ASN A 140 10.69 0.63 5.36
C ASN A 140 10.71 -0.83 4.91
N PRO A 141 11.45 -1.73 5.59
CA PRO A 141 11.62 -3.11 5.15
C PRO A 141 10.32 -3.88 4.88
N GLY A 142 9.28 -3.64 5.68
CA GLY A 142 8.00 -4.35 5.59
C GLY A 142 6.80 -3.50 5.21
N VAL A 143 6.90 -2.17 5.31
CA VAL A 143 5.80 -1.24 5.04
C VAL A 143 6.33 0.01 4.32
N THR A 144 5.69 0.39 3.23
CA THR A 144 5.89 1.71 2.62
C THR A 144 4.75 2.62 3.04
N TYR A 145 5.06 3.74 3.70
CA TYR A 145 4.08 4.80 3.98
C TYR A 145 4.25 5.92 2.98
N TYR A 146 3.17 6.59 2.63
CA TYR A 146 3.25 7.75 1.75
C TYR A 146 2.21 8.81 2.09
N ALA A 147 2.56 10.04 1.70
CA ALA A 147 1.70 11.20 1.83
C ALA A 147 1.99 12.15 0.67
N GLY A 148 0.94 12.74 0.12
CA GLY A 148 1.03 13.58 -1.06
C GLY A 148 0.03 14.73 -1.05
N ASN A 149 0.34 15.73 -1.85
CA ASN A 149 -0.54 16.86 -2.10
C ASN A 149 -0.58 17.12 -3.60
N TYR A 150 -1.78 17.31 -4.13
CA TYR A 150 -2.03 17.58 -5.53
C TYR A 150 -2.96 18.78 -5.68
N SER A 151 -2.81 19.47 -6.79
CA SER A 151 -3.68 20.57 -7.16
C SER A 151 -3.97 20.52 -8.65
N GLY A 152 -5.15 20.98 -9.01
CA GLY A 152 -5.55 21.05 -10.39
C GLY A 152 -6.54 22.16 -10.67
N VAL A 153 -6.60 22.58 -11.92
CA VAL A 153 -7.62 23.49 -12.42
C VAL A 153 -8.10 22.98 -13.77
N LYS A 154 -9.39 22.66 -13.84
CA LYS A 154 -10.10 22.39 -15.10
C LYS A 154 -10.87 23.62 -15.54
N LEU A 155 -10.79 23.95 -16.82
CA LEU A 155 -11.57 25.01 -17.46
C LEU A 155 -12.34 24.42 -18.64
N TYR A 156 -13.63 24.26 -18.42
CA TYR A 156 -14.59 23.81 -19.43
C TYR A 156 -15.13 24.98 -20.22
N ARG A 157 -15.35 24.72 -21.49
CA ARG A 157 -16.13 25.53 -22.41
C ARG A 157 -17.49 24.85 -22.62
N VAL A 158 -18.58 25.61 -22.44
CA VAL A 158 -19.96 25.10 -22.51
C VAL A 158 -20.57 25.42 -23.87
N ASN A 159 -21.06 24.40 -24.57
CA ASN A 159 -21.70 24.49 -25.90
C ASN A 159 -20.89 25.32 -26.90
N GLY A 160 -19.57 25.09 -26.96
CA GLY A 160 -18.65 25.95 -27.70
C GLY A 160 -18.19 27.13 -26.84
N ASN A 161 -18.73 28.33 -27.04
CA ASN A 161 -18.31 29.54 -26.31
C ASN A 161 -19.46 30.23 -25.56
N LYS A 162 -20.53 29.49 -25.25
CA LYS A 162 -21.72 30.07 -24.59
C LYS A 162 -21.56 30.22 -23.08
N GLY A 163 -20.52 29.62 -22.50
CA GLY A 163 -20.20 29.75 -21.08
C GLY A 163 -18.92 29.01 -20.74
N THR A 164 -18.51 29.13 -19.49
CA THR A 164 -17.34 28.48 -18.92
C THR A 164 -17.64 27.92 -17.55
N VAL A 165 -17.08 26.76 -17.23
CA VAL A 165 -17.04 26.22 -15.85
C VAL A 165 -15.60 26.01 -15.47
N LYS A 166 -15.15 26.60 -14.38
CA LYS A 166 -13.82 26.39 -13.80
C LYS A 166 -13.97 25.52 -12.56
N VAL A 167 -13.19 24.45 -12.48
CA VAL A 167 -13.12 23.56 -11.32
C VAL A 167 -11.70 23.61 -10.77
N THR A 168 -11.54 24.17 -9.58
CA THR A 168 -10.27 24.14 -8.85
C THR A 168 -10.29 22.93 -7.91
N ILE A 169 -9.18 22.20 -7.86
CA ILE A 169 -9.01 20.93 -7.17
C ILE A 169 -7.84 21.09 -6.20
N ASP A 170 -8.06 20.75 -4.93
CA ASP A 170 -7.01 20.55 -3.91
C ASP A 170 -7.20 19.15 -3.34
N ASP A 171 -6.16 18.33 -3.40
CA ASP A 171 -6.20 16.93 -2.99
C ASP A 171 -5.03 16.62 -2.06
N LYS A 172 -5.33 15.88 -0.98
CA LYS A 172 -4.35 15.34 -0.05
C LYS A 172 -4.54 13.84 0.02
N THR A 173 -3.45 13.10 -0.20
CA THR A 173 -3.44 11.65 -0.05
C THR A 173 -2.53 11.22 1.08
N VAL A 174 -2.92 10.15 1.75
CA VAL A 174 -2.10 9.40 2.69
C VAL A 174 -2.42 7.93 2.58
N GLY A 175 -1.40 7.10 2.74
CA GLY A 175 -1.60 5.66 2.63
C GLY A 175 -0.38 4.85 3.02
N PHE A 176 -0.56 3.54 2.91
CA PHE A 176 0.51 2.58 3.08
C PHE A 176 0.32 1.37 2.17
N ILE A 177 1.42 0.67 1.89
CA ILE A 177 1.44 -0.63 1.21
C ILE A 177 2.37 -1.58 1.97
N HIS A 178 1.91 -2.82 2.18
CA HIS A 178 2.73 -3.94 2.65
C HIS A 178 2.26 -5.27 2.05
N LYS A 179 2.96 -6.37 2.38
CA LYS A 179 2.68 -7.72 1.83
C LYS A 179 1.22 -8.19 1.92
N TYR A 180 0.50 -7.76 2.95
CA TYR A 180 -0.80 -8.30 3.34
C TYR A 180 -1.95 -7.34 3.05
N GLY A 181 -1.66 -6.16 2.48
CA GLY A 181 -2.68 -5.17 2.26
C GLY A 181 -2.12 -3.79 1.99
N SER A 182 -3.03 -2.90 1.64
CA SER A 182 -2.80 -1.48 1.48
C SER A 182 -4.03 -0.69 1.87
N ALA A 183 -3.81 0.57 2.18
CA ALA A 183 -4.85 1.56 2.31
C ALA A 183 -4.35 2.85 1.69
N ASP A 184 -5.17 3.46 0.85
CA ASP A 184 -4.94 4.77 0.26
C ASP A 184 -6.19 5.61 0.50
N THR A 185 -6.05 6.85 0.93
CA THR A 185 -7.18 7.77 1.09
C THR A 185 -6.84 9.14 0.53
N HIS A 186 -7.68 9.62 -0.37
CA HIS A 186 -7.63 10.98 -0.91
C HIS A 186 -8.76 11.83 -0.33
N GLN A 187 -8.43 13.05 0.07
CA GLN A 187 -9.38 14.09 0.46
C GLN A 187 -9.35 15.21 -0.56
N ILE A 188 -10.38 15.27 -1.40
CA ILE A 188 -10.44 16.15 -2.56
C ILE A 188 -11.47 17.25 -2.34
N ASN A 189 -11.01 18.49 -2.44
CA ASN A 189 -11.86 19.68 -2.39
C ASN A 189 -12.01 20.26 -3.80
N TYR A 190 -13.25 20.49 -4.18
CA TYR A 190 -13.62 21.13 -5.44
C TYR A 190 -14.22 22.51 -5.17
N LEU A 191 -13.68 23.54 -5.81
CA LEU A 191 -14.33 24.84 -5.97
C LEU A 191 -14.76 25.00 -7.42
N ILE A 192 -16.05 25.18 -7.64
CA ILE A 192 -16.67 25.19 -8.96
C ILE A 192 -17.24 26.58 -9.22
N GLU A 193 -16.74 27.25 -10.26
CA GLU A 193 -17.15 28.58 -10.68
C GLU A 193 -17.74 28.49 -12.10
N SER A 194 -19.02 28.76 -12.25
CA SER A 194 -19.67 28.78 -13.56
C SER A 194 -19.97 30.20 -14.02
N THR A 195 -19.86 30.42 -15.32
CA THR A 195 -20.26 31.66 -15.98
C THR A 195 -20.97 31.28 -17.28
N MET A 196 -22.26 31.56 -17.38
CA MET A 196 -23.09 31.25 -18.53
C MET A 196 -23.57 32.53 -19.20
N GLY A 197 -23.43 32.62 -20.52
CA GLY A 197 -24.03 33.68 -21.33
C GLY A 197 -25.37 33.23 -21.89
N SER A 198 -26.45 33.92 -21.55
CA SER A 198 -27.78 33.70 -22.12
C SER A 198 -28.43 35.04 -22.45
N ASN A 199 -28.85 35.24 -23.70
CA ASN A 199 -29.60 36.42 -24.16
C ASN A 199 -28.99 37.80 -23.83
N GLY A 200 -27.65 37.89 -23.75
CA GLY A 200 -26.95 39.14 -23.42
C GLY A 200 -26.69 39.36 -21.93
N GLU A 201 -27.20 38.48 -21.06
CA GLU A 201 -26.91 38.46 -19.63
C GLU A 201 -25.88 37.40 -19.28
N VAL A 202 -25.01 37.73 -18.31
CA VAL A 202 -23.99 36.83 -17.78
C VAL A 202 -24.44 36.35 -16.41
N LYS A 203 -24.77 35.07 -16.32
CA LYS A 203 -25.14 34.40 -15.07
C LYS A 203 -23.94 33.70 -14.47
N LYS A 204 -23.73 33.85 -13.17
CA LYS A 204 -22.60 33.24 -12.45
C LYS A 204 -23.08 32.52 -11.22
N TRP A 205 -22.42 31.42 -10.90
CA TRP A 205 -22.65 30.72 -9.64
C TRP A 205 -21.37 30.08 -9.14
N VAL A 206 -21.32 29.87 -7.83
CA VAL A 206 -20.21 29.19 -7.15
C VAL A 206 -20.76 28.05 -6.30
N GLY A 207 -20.09 26.91 -6.39
CA GLY A 207 -20.40 25.71 -5.62
C GLY A 207 -19.12 25.07 -5.09
N GLU A 208 -19.27 24.33 -4.00
CA GLU A 208 -18.20 23.57 -3.39
C GLU A 208 -18.61 22.10 -3.26
N ALA A 209 -17.65 21.21 -3.40
CA ALA A 209 -17.84 19.79 -3.11
C ALA A 209 -16.59 19.23 -2.42
N HIS A 210 -16.80 18.30 -1.51
CA HIS A 210 -15.75 17.56 -0.83
C HIS A 210 -15.97 16.08 -1.12
N VAL A 211 -14.94 15.40 -1.61
CA VAL A 211 -14.96 13.97 -1.93
C VAL A 211 -13.81 13.31 -1.18
N THR A 212 -14.13 12.28 -0.40
CA THR A 212 -13.14 11.38 0.18
C THR A 212 -13.25 10.04 -0.54
N VAL A 213 -12.16 9.57 -1.16
CA VAL A 213 -12.08 8.22 -1.70
C VAL A 213 -11.06 7.41 -0.92
N SER A 214 -11.41 6.17 -0.59
CA SER A 214 -10.55 5.22 0.11
C SER A 214 -10.46 3.93 -0.67
N PHE A 215 -9.23 3.50 -0.95
CA PHE A 215 -8.91 2.25 -1.63
C PHE A 215 -8.30 1.32 -0.61
N THR A 216 -8.90 0.14 -0.43
CA THR A 216 -8.41 -0.82 0.56
C THR A 216 -8.18 -2.17 -0.05
N ASP A 217 -7.08 -2.79 0.37
CA ASP A 217 -6.79 -4.19 0.11
C ASP A 217 -6.37 -4.85 1.40
N LYS A 218 -7.04 -5.93 1.78
CA LYS A 218 -6.82 -6.59 3.06
C LYS A 218 -6.78 -8.10 2.89
N SER A 219 -5.71 -8.69 3.40
CA SER A 219 -5.59 -10.13 3.60
C SER A 219 -6.09 -10.55 4.98
N SER A 220 -6.62 -11.75 5.04
CA SER A 220 -7.01 -12.47 6.26
C SER A 220 -6.58 -13.92 6.15
N ILE A 221 -6.28 -14.56 7.28
CA ILE A 221 -5.90 -15.97 7.33
C ILE A 221 -6.77 -16.68 8.34
N GLU A 222 -7.46 -17.71 7.88
CA GLU A 222 -8.41 -18.50 8.68
C GLU A 222 -8.07 -19.99 8.52
N TYR A 223 -8.28 -20.78 9.58
CA TYR A 223 -8.14 -22.23 9.50
C TYR A 223 -9.49 -22.82 9.09
N GLU A 224 -9.50 -23.60 8.02
CA GLU A 224 -10.67 -24.33 7.56
C GLU A 224 -10.48 -25.83 7.84
N GLU A 225 -11.43 -26.41 8.57
CA GLU A 225 -11.53 -27.86 8.73
C GLU A 225 -12.14 -28.49 7.46
N ASN A 226 -11.72 -29.70 7.16
CA ASN A 226 -12.29 -30.50 6.08
C ASN A 226 -13.51 -31.27 6.58
N ASP A 227 -14.61 -31.22 5.82
CA ASP A 227 -15.80 -32.04 6.12
C ASP A 227 -15.55 -33.55 6.02
N PRO A 228 -14.82 -34.07 5.00
CA PRO A 228 -14.59 -35.51 4.89
C PRO A 228 -13.66 -36.01 6.01
N GLN A 229 -14.06 -37.08 6.70
CA GLN A 229 -13.25 -37.70 7.76
C GLN A 229 -12.16 -38.65 7.22
N TYR A 230 -12.29 -39.13 5.97
CA TYR A 230 -11.33 -40.02 5.31
C TYR A 230 -10.39 -39.25 4.38
N ILE A 231 -9.64 -38.31 4.94
CA ILE A 231 -8.65 -37.49 4.24
C ILE A 231 -7.34 -37.44 5.04
N SER A 232 -6.20 -37.31 4.37
CA SER A 232 -4.88 -37.35 5.00
C SER A 232 -4.51 -36.11 5.83
N PHE A 233 -5.38 -35.10 5.89
CA PHE A 233 -5.19 -33.87 6.65
C PHE A 233 -6.51 -33.31 7.16
N ARG A 234 -6.57 -32.85 8.41
CA ARG A 234 -7.82 -32.39 9.06
C ARG A 234 -8.38 -31.08 8.50
N GLY A 235 -7.54 -30.28 7.86
CA GLY A 235 -7.87 -28.92 7.44
C GLY A 235 -6.59 -28.17 7.09
N GLY A 236 -6.73 -26.93 6.68
CA GLY A 236 -5.61 -26.07 6.28
C GLY A 236 -5.94 -24.60 6.45
N TYR A 237 -4.90 -23.76 6.43
CA TYR A 237 -5.11 -22.32 6.43
C TYR A 237 -5.49 -21.84 5.03
N LEU A 238 -6.47 -20.94 4.96
CA LEU A 238 -6.87 -20.22 3.76
C LEU A 238 -6.41 -18.77 3.90
N LEU A 239 -5.67 -18.28 2.91
CA LEU A 239 -5.37 -16.85 2.77
C LEU A 239 -6.45 -16.24 1.87
N ARG A 240 -7.29 -15.37 2.44
CA ARG A 240 -8.31 -14.62 1.69
C ARG A 240 -7.88 -13.17 1.56
N ARG A 241 -7.96 -12.62 0.35
CA ARG A 241 -7.69 -11.22 0.05
C ARG A 241 -8.97 -10.58 -0.50
N ASN A 242 -9.37 -9.47 0.12
CA ASN A 242 -10.52 -8.68 -0.28
C ASN A 242 -10.05 -7.26 -0.57
N SER A 243 -10.54 -6.67 -1.66
CA SER A 243 -10.37 -5.27 -1.96
C SER A 243 -11.72 -4.56 -1.98
N GLY A 244 -11.70 -3.28 -1.64
CA GLY A 244 -12.89 -2.46 -1.63
C GLY A 244 -12.53 -1.00 -1.72
N ASP A 245 -13.23 -0.31 -2.61
CA ASP A 245 -13.16 1.11 -2.80
C ASP A 245 -14.44 1.75 -2.25
N MET A 246 -14.27 2.84 -1.53
CA MET A 246 -15.36 3.63 -0.97
C MET A 246 -15.19 5.10 -1.34
N MET A 247 -16.30 5.76 -1.65
CA MET A 247 -16.36 7.18 -1.89
C MET A 247 -17.44 7.78 -1.01
N ASP A 248 -17.08 8.76 -0.20
CA ASP A 248 -18.04 9.66 0.45
C ASP A 248 -17.93 11.03 -0.18
N TYR A 249 -19.06 11.67 -0.45
CA TYR A 249 -19.08 13.02 -0.99
C TYR A 249 -20.10 13.88 -0.28
N SER A 250 -19.78 15.15 -0.12
CA SER A 250 -20.70 16.20 0.31
C SER A 250 -20.56 17.40 -0.60
N TYR A 251 -21.62 18.19 -0.73
CA TYR A 251 -21.63 19.31 -1.64
C TYR A 251 -22.52 20.43 -1.13
N ASN A 252 -22.15 21.64 -1.50
CA ASN A 252 -22.93 22.86 -1.34
C ASN A 252 -22.93 23.57 -2.69
N LEU A 253 -23.93 23.25 -3.51
CA LEU A 253 -24.08 23.76 -4.87
C LEU A 253 -25.23 24.77 -4.93
N PRO A 254 -25.29 25.63 -5.96
CA PRO A 254 -26.46 26.49 -6.17
C PRO A 254 -27.67 25.67 -6.63
N LYS A 255 -28.85 26.03 -6.16
CA LYS A 255 -30.12 25.60 -6.76
C LYS A 255 -30.49 26.64 -7.81
N LEU A 256 -30.55 26.23 -9.07
CA LEU A 256 -30.88 27.11 -10.19
C LEU A 256 -32.34 26.91 -10.62
N ASP A 257 -33.00 27.97 -11.06
CA ASP A 257 -34.28 27.87 -11.76
C ASP A 257 -34.09 27.55 -13.27
N ASP A 258 -35.18 27.42 -14.01
CA ASP A 258 -35.15 27.14 -15.46
C ASP A 258 -34.45 28.23 -16.27
N ASN A 259 -34.34 29.45 -15.71
CA ASN A 259 -33.65 30.57 -16.33
C ASN A 259 -32.14 30.56 -16.01
N GLY A 260 -31.69 29.74 -15.05
CA GLY A 260 -30.30 29.68 -14.58
C GLY A 260 -29.99 30.68 -13.47
N ASP A 261 -30.99 31.25 -12.81
CA ASP A 261 -30.84 32.14 -11.65
C ASP A 261 -30.74 31.32 -10.36
N GLU A 262 -29.86 31.73 -9.44
CA GLU A 262 -29.71 31.09 -8.15
C GLU A 262 -30.91 31.42 -7.24
N ILE A 263 -31.72 30.41 -6.95
CA ILE A 263 -32.93 30.51 -6.11
C ILE A 263 -32.73 29.90 -4.71
N GLY A 264 -31.54 29.37 -4.42
CA GLY A 264 -31.21 28.80 -3.13
C GLY A 264 -29.98 27.90 -3.18
N ARG A 265 -29.79 27.09 -2.14
CA ARG A 265 -28.68 26.13 -2.05
C ARG A 265 -29.19 24.69 -2.17
N ASN A 266 -28.43 23.87 -2.91
CA ASN A 266 -28.54 22.44 -3.00
C ASN A 266 -27.40 21.83 -2.17
N ILE A 267 -27.70 21.46 -0.93
CA ILE A 267 -26.73 20.90 0.02
C ILE A 267 -27.10 19.44 0.24
N GLY A 268 -26.12 18.56 0.18
CA GLY A 268 -26.33 17.15 0.42
C GLY A 268 -25.04 16.36 0.52
N SER A 269 -25.21 15.07 0.70
CA SER A 269 -24.12 14.10 0.72
C SER A 269 -24.58 12.77 0.15
N GLY A 270 -23.63 11.90 -0.16
CA GLY A 270 -23.86 10.54 -0.59
C GLY A 270 -22.62 9.68 -0.41
N SER A 271 -22.79 8.39 -0.63
CA SER A 271 -21.72 7.40 -0.53
C SER A 271 -21.86 6.37 -1.64
N LEU A 272 -20.74 5.92 -2.19
CA LEU A 272 -20.64 4.87 -3.19
C LEU A 272 -19.59 3.85 -2.73
N LYS A 273 -19.81 2.59 -3.08
CA LYS A 273 -18.88 1.51 -2.80
C LYS A 273 -18.74 0.58 -4.00
N LEU A 274 -17.53 0.12 -4.25
CA LEU A 274 -17.23 -0.96 -5.19
C LEU A 274 -16.35 -2.00 -4.49
N ASP A 275 -16.87 -3.21 -4.35
CA ASP A 275 -16.08 -4.34 -3.88
C ASP A 275 -15.35 -4.99 -5.05
N GLY A 276 -14.10 -5.39 -4.84
CA GLY A 276 -13.33 -6.18 -5.80
C GLY A 276 -13.65 -7.66 -5.71
N VAL A 277 -13.13 -8.44 -6.64
CA VAL A 277 -13.33 -9.90 -6.63
C VAL A 277 -12.43 -10.52 -5.55
N PRO A 278 -12.99 -11.24 -4.56
CA PRO A 278 -12.19 -11.86 -3.52
C PRO A 278 -11.29 -12.94 -4.11
N PHE A 279 -10.06 -13.01 -3.62
CA PHE A 279 -9.10 -14.04 -3.98
C PHE A 279 -8.81 -14.93 -2.77
N GLU A 280 -8.77 -16.25 -2.99
CA GLU A 280 -8.54 -17.24 -1.94
C GLU A 280 -7.45 -18.22 -2.37
N ASP A 281 -6.49 -18.46 -1.48
CA ASP A 281 -5.40 -19.42 -1.69
C ASP A 281 -5.27 -20.39 -0.52
N ARG A 282 -5.23 -21.69 -0.83
CA ARG A 282 -5.05 -22.74 0.19
C ARG A 282 -3.57 -22.89 0.48
N LEU A 283 -3.21 -22.71 1.74
CA LEU A 283 -1.84 -22.80 2.19
C LEU A 283 -1.42 -24.25 2.47
N VAL A 284 -0.10 -24.46 2.52
CA VAL A 284 0.50 -25.77 2.81
C VAL A 284 0.04 -26.27 4.17
N VAL A 285 -0.23 -27.57 4.31
CA VAL A 285 -0.55 -28.20 5.60
C VAL A 285 0.72 -28.83 6.20
N PRO A 286 1.32 -28.23 7.25
CA PRO A 286 2.58 -28.70 7.81
C PRO A 286 2.43 -30.03 8.55
N GLN A 287 3.42 -30.91 8.37
CA GLN A 287 3.49 -32.22 9.03
C GLN A 287 4.52 -32.18 10.17
N VAL A 288 4.18 -31.49 11.26
CA VAL A 288 5.06 -31.28 12.42
C VAL A 288 4.58 -32.06 13.64
N LYS A 289 5.48 -32.81 14.28
CA LYS A 289 5.14 -33.82 15.30
C LYS A 289 5.30 -33.33 16.75
N ASP A 290 6.23 -32.42 16.99
CA ASP A 290 6.71 -32.04 18.34
C ASP A 290 6.14 -30.73 18.90
N ILE A 291 5.06 -30.21 18.30
CA ILE A 291 4.39 -28.99 18.75
C ILE A 291 3.14 -29.25 19.60
N ASN A 292 2.79 -30.51 19.82
CA ASN A 292 1.66 -30.86 20.67
C ASN A 292 1.94 -30.52 22.13
N GLY A 293 1.04 -29.77 22.78
CA GLY A 293 1.21 -29.28 24.16
C GLY A 293 1.98 -27.96 24.27
N THR A 294 2.53 -27.43 23.18
CA THR A 294 3.09 -26.06 23.15
C THR A 294 1.97 -25.03 23.01
N TRP A 295 2.06 -23.93 23.77
CA TRP A 295 1.10 -22.83 23.72
C TRP A 295 1.09 -22.09 22.38
N GLY A 296 2.24 -22.00 21.70
CA GLY A 296 2.38 -21.40 20.36
C GLY A 296 2.04 -22.34 19.20
N LYS A 297 1.34 -23.46 19.44
CA LYS A 297 1.08 -24.49 18.43
C LYS A 297 0.42 -23.93 17.16
N GLU A 298 -0.61 -23.11 17.33
CA GLU A 298 -1.36 -22.55 16.21
C GLU A 298 -0.54 -21.49 15.46
N ASP A 299 0.23 -20.67 16.18
CA ASP A 299 1.16 -19.71 15.56
C ASP A 299 2.24 -20.42 14.72
N ILE A 300 2.82 -21.50 15.24
CA ILE A 300 3.82 -22.30 14.52
C ILE A 300 3.21 -22.89 13.25
N LYS A 301 2.04 -23.54 13.35
CA LYS A 301 1.37 -24.12 12.18
C LYS A 301 1.04 -23.06 11.13
N LYS A 302 0.45 -21.94 11.55
CA LYS A 302 0.14 -20.82 10.65
C LYS A 302 1.38 -20.34 9.90
N LEU A 303 2.48 -20.10 10.61
CA LEU A 303 3.71 -19.59 9.99
C LEU A 303 4.40 -20.64 9.09
N MET A 304 4.33 -21.93 9.43
CA MET A 304 4.80 -22.99 8.55
C MET A 304 3.93 -23.12 7.30
N SER A 305 2.60 -22.98 7.43
CA SER A 305 1.67 -22.94 6.29
C SER A 305 1.95 -21.77 5.35
N MET A 306 2.35 -20.62 5.90
CA MET A 306 2.78 -19.43 5.14
C MET A 306 4.23 -19.50 4.65
N GLU A 307 4.92 -20.63 4.87
CA GLU A 307 6.34 -20.87 4.54
C GLU A 307 7.33 -19.85 5.16
N VAL A 308 6.88 -19.13 6.19
CA VAL A 308 7.72 -18.22 7.00
C VAL A 308 8.76 -19.04 7.75
N PHE A 309 8.33 -20.12 8.40
CA PHE A 309 9.22 -21.18 8.86
C PHE A 309 9.30 -22.31 7.83
N PRO A 310 10.45 -22.99 7.70
CA PRO A 310 10.61 -24.06 6.73
C PRO A 310 9.78 -25.30 7.10
N ASN A 311 9.38 -26.06 6.08
CA ASN A 311 8.67 -27.34 6.19
C ASN A 311 9.58 -28.55 5.90
N ASP A 312 10.90 -28.37 6.08
CA ASP A 312 11.93 -29.36 5.73
C ASP A 312 12.20 -30.42 6.82
N SER A 313 11.57 -30.27 7.99
CA SER A 313 11.71 -31.16 9.14
C SER A 313 10.36 -31.47 9.77
N GLU A 314 10.19 -32.71 10.23
CA GLU A 314 9.03 -33.11 11.05
C GLU A 314 9.09 -32.58 12.49
N TYR A 315 10.23 -32.00 12.89
CA TYR A 315 10.50 -31.46 14.22
C TYR A 315 10.81 -29.97 14.15
N PHE A 316 10.04 -29.18 14.88
CA PHE A 316 10.19 -27.74 15.00
C PHE A 316 11.06 -27.32 16.20
N GLY A 317 11.12 -28.11 17.27
CA GLY A 317 11.92 -27.79 18.45
C GLY A 317 11.47 -26.49 19.15
N PRO A 318 10.20 -26.38 19.57
CA PRO A 318 9.58 -25.12 20.03
C PRO A 318 10.32 -24.46 21.20
N LYS A 319 10.92 -25.25 22.11
CA LYS A 319 11.60 -24.75 23.31
C LYS A 319 13.05 -24.32 23.10
N PHE A 320 13.64 -24.60 21.93
CA PHE A 320 15.02 -24.19 21.68
C PHE A 320 15.10 -22.68 21.40
N PRO A 321 16.16 -22.00 21.84
CA PRO A 321 16.44 -20.63 21.43
C PRO A 321 16.54 -20.53 19.91
N ILE A 322 15.89 -19.52 19.31
CA ILE A 322 15.99 -19.29 17.87
C ILE A 322 17.34 -18.66 17.52
N LEU A 323 17.93 -19.13 16.42
CA LEU A 323 19.14 -18.54 15.86
C LEU A 323 18.84 -17.19 15.19
N ARG A 324 19.81 -16.29 15.24
CA ARG A 324 19.72 -14.97 14.60
C ARG A 324 19.48 -15.08 13.09
N SER A 325 20.12 -16.03 12.41
CA SER A 325 19.88 -16.30 10.99
C SER A 325 18.42 -16.65 10.72
N ASP A 326 17.89 -17.61 11.48
CA ASP A 326 16.56 -18.19 11.25
C ASP A 326 15.47 -17.18 11.54
N PHE A 327 15.63 -16.41 12.61
CA PHE A 327 14.72 -15.31 12.93
C PHE A 327 14.74 -14.23 11.83
N THR A 328 15.92 -13.86 11.32
CA THR A 328 16.04 -12.87 10.24
C THR A 328 15.34 -13.33 8.98
N VAL A 329 15.51 -14.59 8.59
CA VAL A 329 14.85 -15.17 7.43
C VAL A 329 13.34 -15.21 7.64
N ALA A 330 12.89 -15.65 8.82
CA ALA A 330 11.46 -15.72 9.14
C ALA A 330 10.80 -14.33 9.09
N VAL A 331 11.41 -13.31 9.70
CA VAL A 331 10.89 -11.93 9.63
C VAL A 331 10.90 -11.40 8.20
N SER A 332 12.00 -11.61 7.46
CA SER A 332 12.10 -11.18 6.05
C SER A 332 10.97 -11.78 5.20
N LYS A 333 10.71 -13.08 5.35
CA LYS A 333 9.60 -13.76 4.67
C LYS A 333 8.24 -13.26 5.12
N ALA A 334 8.06 -13.06 6.44
CA ALA A 334 6.83 -12.55 7.01
C ALA A 334 6.47 -11.17 6.43
N ILE A 335 7.45 -10.29 6.24
CA ILE A 335 7.19 -8.95 5.69
C ILE A 335 7.25 -8.90 4.15
N GLY A 336 7.60 -10.00 3.49
CA GLY A 336 7.65 -10.09 2.02
C GLY A 336 8.93 -9.52 1.42
N LEU A 337 9.97 -9.35 2.23
CA LEU A 337 11.29 -8.95 1.77
C LEU A 337 11.86 -10.04 0.87
N LYS A 338 12.15 -9.69 -0.39
CA LYS A 338 12.72 -10.62 -1.35
C LYS A 338 14.21 -10.88 -1.04
N PRO A 339 14.70 -12.11 -1.20
CA PRO A 339 16.11 -12.38 -1.05
C PRO A 339 16.90 -11.67 -2.13
N TYR A 340 18.10 -11.18 -1.79
CA TYR A 340 19.05 -10.70 -2.78
C TYR A 340 19.48 -11.86 -3.67
N GLU A 341 19.33 -11.70 -4.98
CA GLU A 341 19.85 -12.62 -5.99
C GLU A 341 21.14 -12.05 -6.59
N PRO A 342 22.30 -12.72 -6.42
CA PRO A 342 23.52 -12.27 -7.07
C PRO A 342 23.37 -12.36 -8.60
N PRO A 343 24.04 -11.49 -9.37
CA PRO A 343 23.97 -11.52 -10.83
C PRO A 343 24.38 -12.90 -11.34
N LYS A 344 23.48 -13.54 -12.12
CA LYS A 344 23.76 -14.84 -12.76
C LYS A 344 24.94 -14.66 -13.71
N THR A 345 26.04 -15.32 -13.43
CA THR A 345 27.20 -15.39 -14.33
C THR A 345 26.75 -16.07 -15.64
N THR A 346 26.56 -15.28 -16.69
CA THR A 346 26.51 -15.86 -18.04
C THR A 346 27.97 -16.10 -18.45
N LEU A 347 28.36 -17.37 -18.45
CA LEU A 347 29.58 -17.79 -19.14
C LEU A 347 29.46 -17.26 -20.58
N TYR A 348 30.54 -16.67 -21.11
CA TYR A 348 30.67 -16.04 -22.43
C TYR A 348 30.26 -14.55 -22.54
N SER A 349 31.05 -13.66 -21.94
CA SER A 349 31.48 -12.44 -22.63
C SER A 349 32.76 -11.89 -22.01
N ALA A 350 33.88 -11.95 -22.75
CA ALA A 350 35.18 -11.39 -22.38
C ALA A 350 35.18 -9.85 -22.24
N ARG A 351 34.01 -9.20 -22.39
CA ARG A 351 33.83 -7.74 -22.32
C ARG A 351 33.15 -7.25 -21.03
N ASN A 352 32.50 -8.14 -20.27
CA ASN A 352 31.89 -7.77 -18.99
C ASN A 352 32.76 -8.31 -17.86
N LYS A 353 33.30 -7.37 -17.06
CA LYS A 353 34.05 -7.63 -15.84
C LYS A 353 33.22 -8.57 -14.96
N ASN A 354 33.72 -9.78 -14.70
CA ASN A 354 33.11 -10.72 -13.75
C ASN A 354 32.91 -10.00 -12.42
N VAL A 355 31.66 -9.71 -12.03
CA VAL A 355 31.35 -9.15 -10.72
C VAL A 355 31.34 -10.32 -9.74
N ILE A 356 32.43 -10.48 -9.00
CA ILE A 356 32.50 -11.46 -7.91
C ILE A 356 31.69 -10.89 -6.75
N GLU A 357 30.63 -11.60 -6.34
CA GLU A 357 29.86 -11.26 -5.15
C GLU A 357 30.73 -11.50 -3.90
N ILE A 358 30.86 -10.49 -3.05
CA ILE A 358 31.57 -10.58 -1.77
C ILE A 358 30.57 -10.33 -0.66
N SER A 359 30.46 -11.28 0.27
CA SER A 359 29.61 -11.11 1.44
C SER A 359 30.08 -9.91 2.27
N PRO A 360 29.17 -9.03 2.72
CA PRO A 360 29.50 -7.99 3.70
C PRO A 360 29.84 -8.57 5.08
N PHE A 361 29.57 -9.86 5.31
CA PHE A 361 29.83 -10.57 6.55
C PHE A 361 30.84 -11.69 6.35
N ILE A 362 31.94 -11.67 7.10
CA ILE A 362 33.00 -12.69 7.00
C ILE A 362 32.55 -14.06 7.49
N ASP A 363 31.50 -14.11 8.30
CA ASP A 363 30.93 -15.32 8.91
C ASP A 363 29.71 -15.86 8.16
N ILE A 364 29.45 -15.36 6.93
CA ILE A 364 28.39 -15.88 6.05
C ILE A 364 28.97 -16.04 4.63
N SER A 365 28.91 -17.27 4.12
CA SER A 365 29.26 -17.57 2.72
C SER A 365 28.20 -17.03 1.75
N THR A 366 28.61 -16.57 0.57
CA THR A 366 27.67 -16.20 -0.50
C THR A 366 26.88 -17.39 -1.07
N THR A 367 27.30 -18.62 -0.75
CA THR A 367 26.60 -19.87 -1.10
C THR A 367 25.70 -20.38 0.02
N ASP A 368 25.64 -19.70 1.17
CA ASP A 368 24.73 -20.06 2.25
C ASP A 368 23.27 -19.87 1.79
N PRO A 369 22.36 -20.84 2.02
CA PRO A 369 20.95 -20.73 1.62
C PRO A 369 20.25 -19.47 2.17
N ASN A 370 20.69 -18.97 3.33
CA ASN A 370 20.14 -17.80 3.99
C ASN A 370 20.82 -16.48 3.57
N TYR A 371 21.91 -16.55 2.80
CA TYR A 371 22.71 -15.37 2.40
C TYR A 371 21.84 -14.28 1.77
N GLY A 372 20.99 -14.65 0.80
CA GLY A 372 20.16 -13.69 0.07
C GLY A 372 19.22 -12.91 0.99
N TYR A 373 18.59 -13.57 1.95
CA TYR A 373 17.72 -12.90 2.93
C TYR A 373 18.51 -12.07 3.93
N ILE A 374 19.63 -12.59 4.45
CA ILE A 374 20.44 -11.86 5.44
C ILE A 374 21.02 -10.58 4.83
N LYS A 375 21.52 -10.66 3.59
CA LYS A 375 22.01 -9.50 2.87
C LYS A 375 20.89 -8.49 2.61
N ALA A 376 19.74 -8.92 2.10
CA ALA A 376 18.60 -8.03 1.88
C ALA A 376 18.12 -7.35 3.18
N ALA A 377 18.06 -8.10 4.28
CA ALA A 377 17.69 -7.57 5.59
C ALA A 377 18.71 -6.56 6.11
N SER A 378 19.99 -6.76 5.83
CA SER A 378 21.04 -5.78 6.15
C SER A 378 20.94 -4.53 5.28
N ASP A 379 20.79 -4.70 3.96
CA ASP A 379 20.76 -3.62 2.98
C ASP A 379 19.55 -2.69 3.20
N THR A 380 18.43 -3.23 3.68
CA THR A 380 17.21 -2.48 4.01
C THR A 380 17.20 -1.90 5.43
N GLY A 381 18.21 -2.21 6.26
CA GLY A 381 18.29 -1.75 7.64
C GLY A 381 17.40 -2.49 8.63
N LEU A 382 16.70 -3.55 8.21
CA LEU A 382 15.89 -4.42 9.08
C LEU A 382 16.71 -4.95 10.26
N ILE A 383 17.94 -5.38 9.96
CA ILE A 383 18.88 -5.91 10.95
C ILE A 383 20.30 -5.44 10.65
N SER A 384 21.11 -5.28 11.70
CA SER A 384 22.52 -4.90 11.57
C SER A 384 23.44 -6.04 12.02
N GLY A 385 24.70 -6.04 11.59
CA GLY A 385 25.71 -6.94 12.14
C GLY A 385 25.92 -6.75 13.65
N THR A 386 26.47 -7.76 14.32
CA THR A 386 26.82 -7.68 15.75
C THR A 386 28.16 -6.99 15.99
N ALA A 387 29.01 -6.93 14.96
CA ALA A 387 30.30 -6.26 14.95
C ALA A 387 30.65 -5.88 13.50
N PRO A 388 31.70 -5.08 13.25
CA PRO A 388 32.16 -4.80 11.88
C PRO A 388 32.36 -6.08 11.08
N ASN A 389 31.71 -6.18 9.93
CA ASN A 389 31.72 -7.33 9.03
C ASN A 389 31.32 -8.68 9.66
N GLN A 390 30.59 -8.69 10.78
CA GLN A 390 30.17 -9.93 11.44
C GLN A 390 28.66 -9.93 11.74
N PHE A 391 27.96 -10.96 11.29
CA PHE A 391 26.52 -11.12 11.52
C PHE A 391 26.19 -11.94 12.77
N SER A 392 27.04 -12.91 13.11
CA SER A 392 26.83 -13.95 14.13
C SER A 392 25.57 -14.81 13.90
N PRO A 393 25.46 -15.55 12.78
CA PRO A 393 24.24 -16.27 12.41
C PRO A 393 23.80 -17.33 13.43
N SER A 394 24.77 -18.01 14.06
CA SER A 394 24.55 -19.08 15.04
C SER A 394 24.30 -18.60 16.48
N LYS A 395 24.29 -17.29 16.74
CA LYS A 395 23.96 -16.77 18.08
C LYS A 395 22.45 -16.76 18.28
N SER A 396 22.02 -17.06 19.50
CA SER A 396 20.63 -16.88 19.91
C SER A 396 20.26 -15.41 20.01
N LEU A 397 19.02 -15.08 19.65
CA LEU A 397 18.51 -13.72 19.65
C LEU A 397 17.91 -13.35 21.02
N THR A 398 18.18 -12.14 21.51
CA THR A 398 17.52 -11.63 22.73
C THR A 398 16.17 -10.98 22.43
N ARG A 399 15.31 -10.87 23.46
CA ARG A 399 14.01 -10.20 23.35
C ARG A 399 14.13 -8.74 22.92
N ALA A 400 15.14 -8.02 23.41
CA ALA A 400 15.41 -6.64 22.99
C ALA A 400 15.77 -6.55 21.50
N GLN A 401 16.57 -7.49 20.99
CA GLN A 401 16.92 -7.52 19.57
C GLN A 401 15.71 -7.84 18.68
N ALA A 402 14.88 -8.79 19.09
CA ALA A 402 13.64 -9.11 18.38
C ALA A 402 12.71 -7.90 18.27
N ALA A 403 12.50 -7.17 19.38
CA ALA A 403 11.67 -5.96 19.41
C ALA A 403 12.17 -4.89 18.43
N VAL A 404 13.48 -4.65 18.39
CA VAL A 404 14.08 -3.68 17.46
C VAL A 404 13.86 -4.10 16.00
N ILE A 405 14.06 -5.38 15.68
CA ILE A 405 13.85 -5.89 14.32
C ILE A 405 12.39 -5.69 13.88
N PHE A 406 11.41 -5.97 14.75
CA PHE A 406 10.01 -5.79 14.41
C PHE A 406 9.61 -4.33 14.19
N ILE A 407 10.04 -3.42 15.07
CA ILE A 407 9.70 -2.00 14.89
C ILE A 407 10.38 -1.42 13.65
N ARG A 408 11.62 -1.82 13.37
CA ARG A 408 12.29 -1.49 12.10
C ARG A 408 11.53 -2.01 10.89
N ALA A 409 11.04 -3.24 10.95
CA ALA A 409 10.26 -3.81 9.87
C ALA A 409 9.02 -2.98 9.54
N LEU A 410 8.36 -2.45 10.58
CA LEU A 410 7.15 -1.64 10.47
C LEU A 410 7.42 -0.14 10.22
N GLY A 411 8.66 0.35 10.41
CA GLY A 411 9.02 1.76 10.24
C GLY A 411 8.43 2.70 11.30
N LEU A 412 8.18 2.20 12.51
CA LEU A 412 7.42 2.92 13.56
C LEU A 412 8.30 3.47 14.70
N GLU A 413 9.63 3.51 14.53
CA GLU A 413 10.59 3.95 15.56
C GLU A 413 10.34 5.39 16.04
N ASN A 414 9.74 6.22 15.19
CA ASN A 414 9.48 7.63 15.46
C ASN A 414 8.22 7.86 16.30
N LEU A 415 7.40 6.82 16.56
CA LEU A 415 6.25 6.93 17.46
C LEU A 415 6.66 7.02 18.94
N ALA A 416 7.89 6.63 19.29
CA ALA A 416 8.38 6.81 20.65
C ALA A 416 8.58 8.31 20.99
N PRO A 417 8.23 8.74 22.22
CA PRO A 417 8.44 10.11 22.67
C PRO A 417 9.87 10.60 22.48
N LEU A 418 10.02 11.92 22.33
CA LEU A 418 11.32 12.58 22.38
C LEU A 418 11.74 12.78 23.84
N GLY A 419 13.05 12.76 24.08
CA GLY A 419 13.60 12.96 25.43
C GLY A 419 13.55 11.71 26.30
N ASN A 420 13.46 11.92 27.62
CA ASN A 420 13.45 10.83 28.60
C ASN A 420 12.01 10.34 28.83
N PHE A 421 11.80 9.04 28.65
CA PHE A 421 10.52 8.38 28.89
C PHE A 421 10.74 6.99 29.49
N ASN A 422 9.68 6.40 30.03
CA ASN A 422 9.66 5.05 30.58
C ASN A 422 8.86 4.14 29.64
N THR A 423 9.31 2.91 29.45
CA THR A 423 8.63 1.91 28.60
C THR A 423 7.36 1.34 29.23
N GLY A 424 7.11 1.60 30.51
CA GLY A 424 6.01 1.04 31.30
C GLY A 424 6.25 -0.37 31.80
N PHE A 425 7.43 -0.96 31.55
CA PHE A 425 7.85 -2.23 32.15
C PHE A 425 8.54 -2.01 33.50
N LEU A 426 8.37 -2.96 34.42
CA LEU A 426 8.97 -2.85 35.77
C LEU A 426 10.50 -2.89 35.75
N ASP A 427 11.09 -3.51 34.74
CA ASP A 427 12.53 -3.62 34.51
C ASP A 427 13.03 -2.61 33.45
N ASP A 428 12.36 -1.45 33.30
CA ASP A 428 12.78 -0.39 32.36
C ASP A 428 14.25 0.03 32.51
N TYR A 429 14.78 -0.05 33.73
CA TYR A 429 16.19 0.25 34.04
C TYR A 429 17.18 -0.75 33.40
N ALA A 430 16.73 -1.98 33.11
CA ALA A 430 17.53 -3.01 32.45
C ALA A 430 17.43 -2.92 30.92
N ILE A 431 16.50 -2.12 30.39
CA ILE A 431 16.33 -1.97 28.94
C ILE A 431 17.43 -1.06 28.38
N PRO A 432 18.25 -1.55 27.43
CA PRO A 432 19.32 -0.75 26.89
C PRO A 432 18.76 0.39 26.01
N LEU A 433 19.46 1.53 26.00
CA LEU A 433 19.01 2.75 25.32
C LEU A 433 18.72 2.53 23.83
N TRP A 434 19.51 1.68 23.15
CA TRP A 434 19.32 1.36 21.73
C TRP A 434 18.02 0.62 21.44
N ALA A 435 17.46 -0.10 22.41
CA ALA A 435 16.22 -0.86 22.26
C ALA A 435 15.00 -0.12 22.84
N LYS A 436 15.23 0.86 23.73
CA LYS A 436 14.19 1.50 24.54
C LYS A 436 13.03 2.08 23.72
N ARG A 437 13.34 2.77 22.63
CA ARG A 437 12.33 3.33 21.71
C ARG A 437 11.47 2.24 21.06
N SER A 438 12.11 1.21 20.51
CA SER A 438 11.39 0.10 19.87
C SER A 438 10.56 -0.70 20.86
N ILE A 439 11.06 -0.94 22.07
CA ILE A 439 10.31 -1.67 23.10
C ILE A 439 9.10 -0.87 23.59
N TYR A 440 9.24 0.45 23.76
CA TYR A 440 8.10 1.34 24.04
C TYR A 440 7.03 1.21 22.96
N VAL A 441 7.40 1.40 21.68
CA VAL A 441 6.43 1.34 20.58
C VAL A 441 5.80 -0.03 20.47
N ALA A 442 6.59 -1.11 20.57
CA ALA A 442 6.09 -2.47 20.50
C ALA A 442 5.07 -2.81 21.59
N ARG A 443 5.19 -2.20 22.77
CA ARG A 443 4.20 -2.31 23.84
C ARG A 443 2.95 -1.50 23.53
N GLU A 444 3.11 -0.24 23.10
CA GLU A 444 1.97 0.66 22.81
C GLU A 444 1.07 0.12 21.68
N ILE A 445 1.66 -0.49 20.65
CA ILE A 445 0.90 -1.11 19.55
C ILE A 445 0.46 -2.55 19.85
N GLY A 446 0.67 -3.05 21.08
CA GLY A 446 0.25 -4.39 21.51
C GLY A 446 1.02 -5.56 20.89
N LEU A 447 2.12 -5.31 20.17
CA LEU A 447 2.91 -6.34 19.51
C LEU A 447 3.63 -7.22 20.54
N LEU A 448 4.16 -6.62 21.60
CA LEU A 448 4.90 -7.29 22.66
C LEU A 448 4.32 -7.01 24.04
N SER A 449 4.33 -8.03 24.88
CA SER A 449 3.89 -7.97 26.27
C SER A 449 5.03 -8.37 27.21
N GLY A 450 4.92 -7.90 28.45
CA GLY A 450 5.79 -8.34 29.54
C GLY A 450 5.43 -9.76 29.98
N ASP A 451 6.24 -10.29 30.90
CA ASP A 451 5.93 -11.52 31.62
C ASP A 451 4.78 -11.31 32.63
N GLU A 452 4.45 -12.37 33.36
CA GLU A 452 3.40 -12.36 34.39
C GLU A 452 3.65 -11.34 35.52
N TYR A 453 4.89 -10.87 35.68
CA TYR A 453 5.29 -9.86 36.66
C TYR A 453 5.41 -8.46 36.05
N GLY A 454 5.03 -8.26 34.78
CA GLY A 454 5.13 -6.97 34.10
C GLY A 454 6.56 -6.56 33.72
N ARG A 455 7.50 -7.51 33.64
CA ARG A 455 8.89 -7.29 33.19
C ARG A 455 9.04 -7.64 31.71
N PHE A 456 9.87 -6.91 30.98
CA PHE A 456 10.17 -7.18 29.57
C PHE A 456 11.22 -8.28 29.39
N ASN A 457 12.19 -8.38 30.31
CA ASN A 457 13.33 -9.30 30.27
C ASN A 457 14.21 -9.14 29.01
N PRO A 458 14.86 -7.98 28.82
CA PRO A 458 15.51 -7.60 27.54
C PRO A 458 16.63 -8.54 27.07
N ASP A 459 17.37 -9.14 28.01
CA ASP A 459 18.51 -10.03 27.73
C ASP A 459 18.15 -11.51 27.63
N SER A 460 16.89 -11.87 27.91
CA SER A 460 16.45 -13.26 27.78
C SER A 460 16.42 -13.68 26.31
N TYR A 461 16.85 -14.90 26.03
CA TYR A 461 16.79 -15.48 24.69
C TYR A 461 15.36 -15.82 24.30
N VAL A 462 15.04 -15.60 23.02
CA VAL A 462 13.74 -15.93 22.43
C VAL A 462 13.75 -17.39 21.99
N THR A 463 12.80 -18.18 22.47
CA THR A 463 12.57 -19.55 21.98
C THR A 463 11.86 -19.55 20.62
N ARG A 464 11.93 -20.66 19.87
CA ARG A 464 11.27 -20.78 18.56
C ARG A 464 9.75 -20.61 18.64
N GLU A 465 9.11 -21.11 19.70
CA GLU A 465 7.66 -20.90 19.91
C GLU A 465 7.31 -19.44 20.24
N GLU A 466 8.15 -18.75 21.02
CA GLU A 466 7.97 -17.31 21.29
C GLU A 466 8.17 -16.49 20.02
N ALA A 467 9.21 -16.78 19.24
CA ALA A 467 9.44 -16.14 17.95
C ALA A 467 8.25 -16.33 17.01
N ALA A 468 7.69 -17.54 16.94
CA ALA A 468 6.49 -17.80 16.15
C ALA A 468 5.30 -16.95 16.61
N SER A 469 5.06 -16.86 17.91
CA SER A 469 3.99 -16.00 18.43
C SER A 469 4.21 -14.52 18.15
N MET A 470 5.44 -14.02 18.28
CA MET A 470 5.74 -12.61 18.00
C MET A 470 5.57 -12.29 16.51
N ILE A 471 6.04 -13.16 15.61
CA ILE A 471 5.90 -12.98 14.16
C ILE A 471 4.43 -13.08 13.74
N SER A 472 3.67 -14.03 14.31
CA SER A 472 2.23 -14.17 14.06
C SER A 472 1.47 -12.90 14.47
N ARG A 473 1.80 -12.33 15.63
CA ARG A 473 1.25 -11.04 16.08
C ARG A 473 1.61 -9.89 15.13
N MET A 474 2.85 -9.82 14.64
CA MET A 474 3.25 -8.79 13.66
C MET A 474 2.43 -8.91 12.37
N ILE A 475 2.26 -10.13 11.84
CA ILE A 475 1.44 -10.37 10.65
C ILE A 475 -0.01 -9.96 10.89
N ASN A 476 -0.57 -10.29 12.05
CA ASN A 476 -1.94 -9.92 12.42
C ASN A 476 -2.11 -8.39 12.54
N PHE A 477 -1.13 -7.70 13.12
CA PHE A 477 -1.09 -6.24 13.20
C PHE A 477 -1.11 -5.61 11.80
N MET A 478 -0.28 -6.12 10.89
CA MET A 478 -0.26 -5.68 9.48
C MET A 478 -1.60 -5.96 8.78
N MET A 479 -2.22 -7.13 9.00
CA MET A 479 -3.50 -7.48 8.37
C MET A 479 -4.69 -6.68 8.90
N ASN A 480 -4.68 -6.26 10.17
CA ASN A 480 -5.88 -5.73 10.83
C ASN A 480 -5.71 -4.29 11.31
N ASP A 481 -4.77 -4.08 12.23
CA ASP A 481 -4.69 -2.86 13.02
C ASP A 481 -4.14 -1.70 12.20
N LEU A 482 -3.13 -1.95 11.36
CA LEU A 482 -2.55 -0.93 10.51
C LEU A 482 -3.58 -0.39 9.49
N THR A 483 -4.34 -1.28 8.86
CA THR A 483 -5.45 -0.91 7.97
C THR A 483 -6.52 -0.12 8.70
N PHE A 484 -6.90 -0.53 9.91
CA PHE A 484 -7.91 0.19 10.68
C PHE A 484 -7.45 1.61 11.04
N ASP A 485 -6.19 1.78 11.48
CA ASP A 485 -5.67 3.08 11.90
C ASP A 485 -5.71 4.11 10.76
N TYR A 486 -5.28 3.72 9.55
CA TYR A 486 -5.27 4.64 8.40
C TYR A 486 -6.64 4.81 7.75
N VAL A 487 -7.47 3.77 7.66
CA VAL A 487 -8.78 3.89 6.99
C VAL A 487 -9.78 4.53 7.94
N MET A 488 -9.98 3.95 9.12
CA MET A 488 -11.09 4.33 9.99
C MET A 488 -10.81 5.59 10.79
N ARG A 489 -9.57 5.90 11.20
CA ARG A 489 -9.34 7.19 11.87
C ARG A 489 -9.44 8.34 10.90
N ILE A 490 -8.95 8.20 9.67
CA ILE A 490 -9.00 9.28 8.68
C ILE A 490 -10.44 9.56 8.25
N LEU A 491 -11.24 8.52 8.03
CA LEU A 491 -12.67 8.67 7.71
C LEU A 491 -13.49 9.24 8.88
N ASN A 492 -13.14 8.93 10.13
CA ASN A 492 -13.92 9.36 11.32
C ASN A 492 -13.41 10.64 12.01
N TYR A 493 -12.27 11.22 11.61
CA TYR A 493 -11.72 12.43 12.26
C TYR A 493 -12.44 13.74 11.86
N HIS A 494 -13.56 13.66 11.15
CA HIS A 494 -14.38 14.80 10.75
C HIS A 494 -15.85 14.67 11.19
N ASN A 495 -16.08 14.33 12.47
CA ASN A 495 -17.36 14.57 13.15
C ASN A 495 -17.18 15.51 14.35
#